data_AF-C1CCL4-F1
#
_entry.id   AF-C1CCL4-F1
#
_cell.length_a   1.000
_cell.length_b   1.000
_cell.length_c   1.000
_cell.angle_alpha   90.00
_cell.angle_beta   90.00
_cell.angle_gamma   90.00
#
_symmetry.space_group_name_H-M   'P 1'
#
loop_
_entity.id
_entity.type
_entity.pdbx_description
1 polymer ?
#
loop_
_entity_poly.entity_id
_entity_poly.type
_entity_poly.pdbx_seq_one_letter_code
_entity_poly.pdbx_strand_id
1 'polypeptide(L)' 'MAKSNFEKVESVVGWVRDKKITGYRISKETNAREMSIIALAQGRAKVKNISFETALGLIDFYEKNYEKFED' A
#
# COMPACT_ATOMS: atom_id res chain seq x y z
N MET A 1 -6.72 17.99 -5.80
CA MET A 1 -5.24 18.05 -5.64
C MET A 1 -4.71 16.64 -5.87
N ALA A 2 -3.59 16.49 -6.56
CA ALA A 2 -2.96 15.18 -6.69
C ALA A 2 -2.44 14.73 -5.31
N LYS A 3 -2.71 13.48 -4.91
CA LYS A 3 -2.19 12.92 -3.66
C LYS A 3 -0.66 12.91 -3.69
N SER A 4 -0.05 13.22 -2.55
CA SER A 4 1.37 13.00 -2.31
C SER A 4 1.69 11.50 -2.29
N ASN A 5 2.95 11.15 -2.52
CA ASN A 5 3.39 9.74 -2.45
C ASN A 5 3.12 9.10 -1.09
N PHE A 6 3.20 9.88 0.00
CA PHE A 6 2.86 9.40 1.34
C PHE A 6 1.36 9.03 1.44
N GLU A 7 0.47 9.91 0.95
CA GLU A 7 -0.98 9.67 0.96
C GLU A 7 -1.38 8.48 0.06
N LYS A 8 -0.66 8.26 -1.05
CA LYS A 8 -0.86 7.08 -1.90
C LYS A 8 -0.56 5.78 -1.14
N VAL A 9 0.58 5.74 -0.45
CA VAL A 9 0.96 4.57 0.38
C VAL A 9 -0.06 4.34 1.50
N GLU A 10 -0.45 5.39 2.22
CA GLU A 10 -1.48 5.31 3.27
C GLU A 10 -2.83 4.81 2.71
N SER A 11 -3.19 5.21 1.49
CA SER A 11 -4.42 4.74 0.82
C SER A 11 -4.38 3.24 0.56
N VAL A 12 -3.26 2.72 0.01
CA VAL A 12 -3.11 1.27 -0.26
C VAL A 12 -3.11 0.46 1.04
N VAL A 13 -2.42 0.94 2.08
CA VAL A 13 -2.45 0.31 3.41
C VAL A 13 -3.87 0.34 3.98
N GLY A 14 -4.59 1.45 3.78
CA GLY A 14 -6.01 1.59 4.11
C GLY A 14 -6.88 0.53 3.44
N TRP A 15 -6.73 0.30 2.13
CA TRP A 15 -7.49 -0.71 1.40
C TRP A 15 -7.27 -2.13 1.95
N VAL A 16 -6.07 -2.45 2.43
CA VAL A 16 -5.79 -3.75 3.07
C VAL A 16 -6.46 -3.83 4.44
N ARG A 17 -6.38 -2.76 5.24
CA ARG A 17 -7.03 -2.66 6.54
C ARG A 17 -8.56 -2.78 6.44
N ASP A 18 -9.13 -2.17 5.40
CA ASP A 18 -10.57 -2.16 5.11
C ASP A 18 -11.02 -3.43 4.37
N LYS A 19 -10.11 -4.40 4.18
CA LYS A 19 -10.37 -5.70 3.53
C LYS A 19 -10.84 -5.59 2.07
N LYS A 20 -10.59 -4.47 1.39
CA LYS A 20 -10.85 -4.30 -0.05
C LYS A 20 -9.87 -5.13 -0.91
N ILE A 21 -8.65 -5.35 -0.42
CA ILE A 21 -7.60 -6.15 -1.06
C ILE A 21 -6.69 -6.83 -0.02
N THR A 22 -5.99 -7.90 -0.39
CA THR A 22 -5.02 -8.58 0.48
C THR A 22 -3.58 -8.14 0.20
N GLY A 23 -2.72 -8.16 1.23
CA GLY A 23 -1.28 -7.92 1.07
C GLY A 23 -0.62 -8.90 0.09
N TYR A 24 -1.09 -10.15 0.06
CA TYR A 24 -0.67 -11.16 -0.94
C TYR A 24 -0.84 -10.67 -2.38
N ARG A 25 -2.03 -10.16 -2.75
CA ARG A 25 -2.29 -9.68 -4.13
C ARG A 25 -1.36 -8.54 -4.51
N ILE A 26 -1.18 -7.57 -3.62
CA ILE A 26 -0.27 -6.44 -3.85
C ILE A 26 1.17 -6.94 -4.04
N SER A 27 1.62 -7.91 -3.24
CA SER A 27 2.98 -8.48 -3.35
C SER A 27 3.22 -9.30 -4.63
N LYS A 28 2.16 -9.75 -5.31
CA LYS A 28 2.28 -10.43 -6.62
C LYS A 28 2.41 -9.47 -7.79
N GLU A 29 1.98 -8.22 -7.61
CA GLU A 29 1.99 -7.19 -8.65
C GLU A 29 3.11 -6.15 -8.45
N THR A 30 3.83 -6.23 -7.32
CA THR A 30 4.84 -5.26 -6.90
C THR A 30 6.01 -5.97 -6.24
N ASN A 31 7.09 -5.24 -5.99
CA ASN A 31 8.22 -5.72 -5.20
C ASN A 31 8.03 -5.52 -3.68
N ALA A 32 6.86 -5.05 -3.24
CA ALA A 32 6.58 -4.86 -1.82
C ALA A 32 6.36 -6.23 -1.14
N ARG A 33 7.08 -6.46 -0.04
CA ARG A 33 6.98 -7.72 0.71
C ARG A 33 5.61 -7.81 1.41
N GLU A 34 4.92 -8.94 1.23
CA GLU A 34 3.60 -9.19 1.84
C GLU A 34 3.60 -8.93 3.35
N MET A 35 4.60 -9.44 4.08
CA MET A 35 4.70 -9.26 5.52
C MET A 35 4.84 -7.79 5.95
N SER A 36 5.51 -6.95 5.14
CA SER A 36 5.60 -5.52 5.39
C SER A 36 4.24 -4.85 5.26
N ILE A 37 3.47 -5.21 4.22
CA ILE A 37 2.13 -4.68 3.96
C ILE A 37 1.16 -5.07 5.10
N ILE A 38 1.20 -6.34 5.52
CA ILE A 38 0.38 -6.84 6.63
C ILE A 38 0.75 -6.12 7.93
N ALA A 39 2.04 -5.92 8.21
CA ALA A 39 2.48 -5.21 9.41
C ALA A 39 1.99 -3.75 9.43
N LEU A 40 1.98 -3.06 8.27
CA LEU A 40 1.42 -1.71 8.14
C LEU A 40 -0.08 -1.69 8.38
N ALA A 41 -0.84 -2.57 7.71
CA ALA A 41 -2.29 -2.64 7.85
C ALA A 41 -2.74 -2.96 9.29
N GLN A 42 -1.95 -3.74 10.02
CA GLN A 42 -2.18 -4.07 11.43
C GLN A 42 -1.65 -3.00 12.42
N GLY A 43 -1.05 -1.91 11.95
CA GLY A 43 -0.49 -0.86 12.79
C GLY A 43 0.78 -1.27 13.56
N ARG A 44 1.39 -2.42 13.23
CA ARG A 44 2.65 -2.91 13.82
C ARG A 44 3.88 -2.21 13.24
N ALA A 45 3.74 -1.57 12.09
CA ALA A 45 4.74 -0.73 11.44
C ALA A 45 4.14 0.62 11.05
N LYS A 46 4.99 1.63 10.85
CA LYS A 46 4.58 2.97 10.38
C LYS A 46 5.09 3.18 8.96
N VAL A 47 4.29 3.82 8.10
CA VAL A 47 4.67 4.10 6.69
C VAL A 47 6.00 4.84 6.59
N LYS A 48 6.28 5.79 7.49
CA LYS A 48 7.57 6.51 7.51
C LYS A 48 8.82 5.66 7.77
N ASN A 49 8.65 4.40 8.19
CA ASN A 49 9.74 3.49 8.55
C ASN A 49 9.91 2.32 7.55
N ILE A 50 9.25 2.37 6.39
CA ILE A 50 9.33 1.29 5.40
C ILE A 50 10.54 1.46 4.48
N SER A 51 10.97 0.38 3.83
CA SER A 51 12.02 0.47 2.82
C SER A 51 11.54 1.26 1.60
N PHE A 52 12.49 1.88 0.89
CA PHE A 52 12.22 2.57 -0.36
C PHE A 52 11.53 1.65 -1.38
N GLU A 53 11.97 0.40 -1.51
CA GLU A 53 11.34 -0.60 -2.40
C GLU A 53 9.88 -0.86 -2.05
N THR A 54 9.54 -0.94 -0.76
CA THR A 54 8.16 -1.11 -0.31
C THR A 54 7.33 0.13 -0.64
N ALA A 55 7.88 1.33 -0.39
CA ALA A 55 7.20 2.58 -0.72
C ALA A 55 6.91 2.70 -2.22
N LEU A 56 7.92 2.44 -3.07
CA LEU A 56 7.78 2.50 -4.52
C LEU A 56 6.74 1.49 -5.02
N GLY A 57 6.81 0.23 -4.55
CA GLY A 57 5.83 -0.78 -4.93
C GLY A 57 4.39 -0.40 -4.56
N LEU A 58 4.17 0.20 -3.39
CA LEU A 58 2.84 0.65 -2.97
C LEU A 58 2.36 1.89 -3.74
N ILE A 59 3.26 2.81 -4.11
CA ILE A 59 2.91 3.96 -4.97
C ILE A 59 2.51 3.47 -6.36
N ASP A 60 3.31 2.60 -6.98
CA ASP A 60 3.02 2.04 -8.30
C ASP A 60 1.71 1.25 -8.31
N PHE A 61 1.40 0.55 -7.21
CA PHE A 61 0.14 -0.16 -7.05
C PHE A 61 -1.05 0.81 -7.01
N TYR A 62 -0.93 1.91 -6.27
CA TYR A 62 -1.95 2.95 -6.19
C TYR A 62 -2.25 3.52 -7.58
N GLU A 63 -1.22 3.97 -8.32
CA GLU A 63 -1.40 4.58 -9.64
C GLU A 63 -2.16 3.69 -10.63
N LYS A 64 -1.98 2.36 -10.53
CA LYS A 64 -2.62 1.39 -11.42
C LYS A 64 -4.05 1.02 -11.01
N ASN A 65 -4.44 1.26 -9.75
CA ASN A 65 -5.65 0.65 -9.19
C ASN A 65 -6.52 1.60 -8.38
N TYR A 66 -6.16 2.88 -8.23
CA TYR A 66 -6.92 3.83 -7.41
C TYR A 66 -8.39 3.91 -7.84
N GLU A 67 -8.68 3.95 -9.14
CA GLU A 67 -10.06 3.96 -9.66
C GLU A 67 -10.94 2.78 -9.20
N LYS A 68 -10.34 1.65 -8.79
CA LYS A 68 -11.08 0.45 -8.35
C LYS A 68 -11.36 0.42 -6.86
N PHE A 69 -10.55 1.11 -6.06
CA PHE A 69 -10.53 0.95 -4.59
C PHE A 69 -10.74 2.26 -3.83
N GLU A 70 -10.54 3.38 -4.50
CA GLU A 70 -10.88 4.72 -4.04
C GLU A 70 -12.37 4.96 -4.28
N ASP A 71 -13.07 5.41 -3.24
CA ASP A 71 -14.50 5.72 -3.30
C ASP A 71 -14.73 7.13 -3.86
#